data_AF-A0A7S1BMR7-F1
#
_entry.id   AF-A0A7S1BMR7-F1
#
_cell.length_a   1.000
_cell.length_b   1.000
_cell.length_c   1.000
_cell.angle_alpha   90.00
_cell.angle_beta   90.00
_cell.angle_gamma   90.00
#
_symmetry.space_group_name_H-M   'P 1'
#
loop_
_entity.id
_entity.type
_entity.pdbx_description
1 polymer ?
#
loop_
_entity_poly.entity_id
_entity_poly.type
_entity_poly.pdbx_seq_one_letter_code
_entity_poly.pdbx_strand_id
1 'polypeptide(L)'
;MTLRQHLQKRTDVWMGAVSRNRWRERVASVEALLDGWTNHTWTKDPVTFAVELHAPDNPSYREEMSRMRAWRCRARELGVPFFALTVVREPVAHAVSSFYHYVRIEKRRRAYHRGPAEDSEAGLVGSAIAHPQCVFLARGEKAYEHDDGPGSPRGNLTREDCAALATEMLVDFDWIGTTATIDEETVPILDYLLGDGRRKGRKRKPPAAAVRENTRVGSLLSANTLTEATRQHLQNITKWDRSLLYDMARKQFSFARDWKPRIEAAAEARKTKQHR
;
A
#
# COMPACT_ATOMS: atom_id res chain seq x y z
N MET A 1 -1.29 -8.53 9.93
CA MET A 1 -0.02 -7.82 10.28
C MET A 1 0.21 -6.74 9.22
N THR A 2 0.81 -5.57 9.50
CA THR A 2 1.09 -4.61 8.40
C THR A 2 2.38 -4.97 7.65
N LEU A 3 2.53 -4.58 6.38
CA LEU A 3 3.78 -4.79 5.63
C LEU A 3 4.97 -4.14 6.32
N ARG A 4 4.79 -2.92 6.84
CA ARG A 4 5.78 -2.25 7.68
C ARG A 4 6.21 -3.09 8.87
N GLN A 5 5.27 -3.65 9.63
CA GLN A 5 5.59 -4.51 10.78
C GLN A 5 6.31 -5.79 10.36
N HIS A 6 6.05 -6.31 9.16
CA HIS A 6 6.76 -7.45 8.61
C HIS A 6 8.22 -7.09 8.29
N LEU A 7 8.44 -6.00 7.55
CA LEU A 7 9.77 -5.52 7.15
C LEU A 7 10.62 -5.08 8.36
N GLN A 8 10.03 -4.39 9.35
CA GLN A 8 10.74 -3.95 10.55
C GLN A 8 11.27 -5.09 11.44
N LYS A 9 10.76 -6.32 11.29
CA LYS A 9 11.27 -7.50 12.02
C LYS A 9 12.53 -8.10 11.38
N ARG A 10 13.00 -7.53 10.26
CA ARG A 10 14.15 -8.00 9.51
C ARG A 10 15.37 -7.16 9.85
N THR A 11 16.49 -7.83 10.11
CA THR A 11 17.78 -7.18 10.44
C THR A 11 18.57 -6.79 9.19
N ASP A 12 18.20 -7.38 8.05
CA ASP A 12 18.79 -7.21 6.72
C ASP A 12 18.01 -6.21 5.84
N VAL A 13 16.95 -5.60 6.39
CA VAL A 13 16.18 -4.54 5.73
C VAL A 13 16.39 -3.23 6.48
N TRP A 14 16.96 -2.25 5.80
CA TRP A 14 16.96 -0.88 6.27
C TRP A 14 15.68 -0.20 5.80
N MET A 15 14.80 0.07 6.76
CA MET A 15 13.56 0.80 6.50
C MET A 15 13.84 2.31 6.53
N GLY A 16 13.80 2.94 5.36
CA GLY A 16 13.65 4.38 5.23
C GLY A 16 12.21 4.81 5.53
N ALA A 17 11.66 4.38 6.68
CA ALA A 17 10.30 4.71 7.05
C ALA A 17 10.20 6.23 7.29
N VAL A 18 9.41 6.87 6.45
CA VAL A 18 9.26 8.32 6.44
C VAL A 18 8.35 8.70 7.60
N SER A 19 8.89 9.36 8.62
CA SER A 19 8.05 10.06 9.60
C SER A 19 7.39 11.25 8.90
N ARG A 20 6.19 11.64 9.38
CA ARG A 20 5.26 12.64 8.81
C ARG A 20 5.87 13.91 8.20
N ASN A 21 7.08 14.33 8.58
CA ASN A 21 7.65 15.62 8.16
C ASN A 21 9.02 15.52 7.46
N ARG A 22 9.50 14.32 7.11
CA ARG A 22 10.87 14.14 6.59
C ARG A 22 10.95 13.49 5.22
N TRP A 23 9.87 13.51 4.45
CA TRP A 23 9.88 12.94 3.09
C TRP A 23 11.02 13.51 2.25
N ARG A 24 11.10 14.84 2.13
CA ARG A 24 12.12 15.52 1.31
C ARG A 24 13.55 15.16 1.73
N GLU A 25 13.84 15.17 3.04
CA GLU A 25 15.15 14.80 3.57
C GLU A 25 15.50 13.33 3.29
N ARG A 26 14.52 12.43 3.43
CA ARG A 26 14.73 11.00 3.23
C ARG A 26 14.88 10.64 1.77
N VAL A 27 14.10 11.25 0.88
CA VAL A 27 14.28 11.14 -0.57
C VAL A 27 15.67 11.54 -0.99
N ALA A 28 16.15 12.70 -0.53
CA ALA A 28 17.51 13.14 -0.80
C ALA A 28 18.54 12.12 -0.29
N SER A 29 18.25 11.45 0.84
CA SER A 29 19.09 10.35 1.34
C SER A 29 19.02 9.10 0.44
N VAL A 30 17.86 8.74 -0.09
CA VAL A 30 17.70 7.63 -1.05
C VAL A 30 18.49 7.92 -2.32
N GLU A 31 18.35 9.13 -2.85
CA GLU A 31 19.02 9.58 -4.07
C GLU A 31 20.54 9.62 -3.86
N ALA A 32 20.99 10.20 -2.74
CA ALA A 32 22.40 10.19 -2.37
C ALA A 32 22.94 8.75 -2.17
N LEU A 33 22.13 7.82 -1.65
CA LEU A 33 22.52 6.41 -1.53
C LEU A 33 22.62 5.74 -2.91
N LEU A 34 21.68 6.01 -3.83
CA LEU A 34 21.74 5.49 -5.20
C LEU A 34 22.94 6.06 -5.97
N ASP A 35 23.24 7.34 -5.79
CA ASP A 35 24.39 7.99 -6.43
C ASP A 35 25.71 7.52 -5.81
N GLY A 36 25.75 7.47 -4.47
CA GLY A 36 26.88 7.00 -3.68
C GLY A 36 27.15 5.50 -3.78
N TRP A 37 26.22 4.70 -4.34
CA TRP A 37 26.41 3.27 -4.56
C TRP A 37 27.62 2.98 -5.46
N THR A 38 28.02 3.95 -6.27
CA THR A 38 29.23 3.90 -7.10
C THR A 38 30.54 3.99 -6.31
N ASN A 39 30.51 4.58 -5.10
CA ASN A 39 31.72 4.96 -4.34
C ASN A 39 31.81 4.33 -2.94
N HIS A 40 30.80 3.60 -2.47
CA HIS A 40 30.81 2.96 -1.15
C HIS A 40 31.06 1.45 -1.23
N THR A 41 32.20 1.01 -0.69
CA THR A 41 32.43 -0.40 -0.34
C THR A 41 31.61 -0.73 0.89
N TRP A 42 30.37 -1.20 0.71
CA TRP A 42 29.60 -1.81 1.79
C TRP A 42 30.31 -3.09 2.22
N THR A 43 31.09 -3.03 3.29
CA THR A 43 31.90 -4.14 3.82
C THR A 43 31.08 -5.18 4.59
N LYS A 44 29.75 -5.07 4.60
CA LYS A 44 28.82 -6.05 5.18
C LYS A 44 27.67 -6.33 4.21
N ASP A 45 27.18 -7.57 4.28
CA ASP A 45 26.14 -8.23 3.48
C ASP A 45 25.08 -7.30 2.83
N PRO A 46 24.50 -7.69 1.67
CA PRO A 46 23.57 -6.85 0.92
C PRO A 46 22.40 -6.39 1.80
N VAL A 47 22.41 -5.10 2.14
CA VAL A 47 21.33 -4.44 2.89
C VAL A 47 20.22 -4.14 1.89
N THR A 48 19.03 -4.69 2.09
CA THR A 48 17.87 -4.24 1.31
C THR A 48 17.41 -2.89 1.85
N PHE A 49 17.27 -1.92 0.96
CA PHE A 49 16.71 -0.62 1.29
C PHE A 49 15.22 -0.59 0.94
N ALA A 50 14.37 -0.34 1.92
CA ALA A 50 12.93 -0.27 1.73
C ALA A 50 12.41 1.15 1.99
N VAL A 51 11.70 1.72 1.02
CA VAL A 51 11.03 3.02 1.12
C VAL A 51 9.54 2.79 1.22
N GLU A 52 8.91 3.35 2.25
CA GLU A 52 7.46 3.29 2.44
C GLU A 52 6.86 4.69 2.32
N LEU A 53 5.94 4.86 1.36
CA LEU A 53 5.17 6.09 1.16
C LEU A 53 3.83 5.97 1.89
N HIS A 54 3.83 6.23 3.19
CA HIS A 54 2.62 6.11 4.01
C HIS A 54 2.65 7.08 5.20
N ALA A 55 2.37 8.36 4.95
CA ALA A 55 2.22 9.39 5.98
C ALA A 55 1.50 10.65 5.44
N PRO A 56 0.88 11.45 6.33
CA PRO A 56 0.49 12.82 6.05
C PRO A 56 1.62 13.61 5.39
N ASP A 57 1.27 14.48 4.46
CA ASP A 57 2.18 15.31 3.65
C ASP A 57 3.12 14.56 2.70
N ASN A 58 2.99 13.23 2.58
CA ASN A 58 3.65 12.52 1.50
C ASN A 58 3.00 12.87 0.16
N PRO A 59 3.80 12.89 -0.92
CA PRO A 59 3.31 13.05 -2.27
C PRO A 59 2.38 11.89 -2.66
N SER A 60 1.45 12.21 -3.55
CA SER A 60 0.64 11.21 -4.24
C SER A 60 1.50 10.30 -5.12
N TYR A 61 0.94 9.16 -5.52
CA TYR A 61 1.58 8.30 -6.51
C TYR A 61 1.85 9.07 -7.82
N ARG A 62 0.90 9.90 -8.25
CA ARG A 62 1.04 10.71 -9.48
C ARG A 62 2.24 11.66 -9.42
N GLU A 63 2.52 12.25 -8.26
CA GLU A 63 3.69 13.11 -8.05
C GLU A 63 5.01 12.34 -8.00
N GLU A 64 5.00 11.09 -7.52
CA GLU A 64 6.22 10.26 -7.38
C GLU A 64 6.51 9.36 -8.58
N MET A 65 5.61 9.29 -9.56
CA MET A 65 5.75 8.45 -10.74
C MET A 65 7.06 8.70 -11.49
N SER A 66 7.43 9.96 -11.74
CA SER A 66 8.68 10.29 -12.44
C SER A 66 9.91 9.85 -11.65
N ARG A 67 9.89 10.03 -10.32
CA ARG A 67 10.99 9.62 -9.44
C ARG A 67 11.13 8.11 -9.37
N MET A 68 10.02 7.38 -9.26
CA MET A 68 10.05 5.92 -9.22
C MET A 68 10.61 5.32 -10.52
N ARG A 69 10.25 5.90 -11.68
CA ARG A 69 10.84 5.54 -12.97
C ARG A 69 12.33 5.87 -13.02
N ALA A 70 12.74 7.03 -12.51
CA ALA A 70 14.15 7.40 -12.42
C ALA A 70 14.95 6.43 -11.55
N TRP A 71 14.43 6.05 -10.38
CA TRP A 71 15.05 5.04 -9.51
C TRP A 71 15.16 3.68 -10.19
N ARG A 72 14.14 3.24 -10.93
CA ARG A 72 14.18 2.00 -11.70
C ARG A 72 15.25 2.04 -12.80
N CYS A 73 15.35 3.14 -13.54
CA CYS A 73 16.40 3.32 -14.55
C CYS A 73 17.79 3.29 -13.90
N ARG A 74 17.98 4.04 -12.82
CA ARG A 74 19.26 4.10 -12.10
C ARG A 74 19.66 2.74 -11.53
N ALA A 75 18.71 1.99 -10.95
CA ALA A 75 18.94 0.65 -10.47
C ALA A 75 19.39 -0.30 -11.59
N ARG A 76 18.81 -0.17 -12.79
CA ARG A 76 19.24 -0.94 -13.97
C ARG A 76 20.68 -0.60 -14.37
N GLU A 77 21.05 0.68 -14.40
CA GLU A 77 22.43 1.12 -14.73
C GLU A 77 23.46 0.56 -13.74
N LEU A 78 23.10 0.50 -12.46
CA LEU A 78 23.97 0.01 -11.40
C LEU A 78 23.96 -1.53 -11.26
N GLY A 79 23.13 -2.23 -12.04
CA GLY A 79 22.99 -3.69 -11.94
C GLY A 79 22.38 -4.17 -10.63
N VAL A 80 21.55 -3.34 -9.99
CA VAL A 80 20.95 -3.60 -8.67
C VAL A 80 19.45 -3.87 -8.81
N PRO A 81 18.88 -4.89 -8.13
CA PRO A 81 17.46 -5.15 -8.22
C PRO A 81 16.61 -4.00 -7.65
N PHE A 82 15.56 -3.64 -8.36
CA PHE A 82 14.53 -2.70 -7.92
C PHE A 82 13.18 -3.39 -7.94
N PHE A 83 12.39 -3.18 -6.89
CA PHE A 83 11.05 -3.74 -6.77
C PHE A 83 10.10 -2.70 -6.18
N ALA A 84 9.10 -2.29 -6.96
CA ALA A 84 8.04 -1.41 -6.53
C ALA A 84 6.77 -2.22 -6.30
N LEU A 85 6.13 -2.01 -5.15
CA LEU A 85 4.83 -2.58 -4.86
C LEU A 85 3.88 -1.56 -4.25
N THR A 86 2.60 -1.81 -4.41
CA THR A 86 1.55 -1.14 -3.66
C THR A 86 0.46 -2.13 -3.26
N VAL A 87 -0.46 -1.71 -2.40
CA VAL A 87 -1.60 -2.51 -1.95
C VAL A 87 -2.87 -1.70 -2.07
N VAL A 88 -3.85 -2.24 -2.77
CA VAL A 88 -5.21 -1.69 -2.85
C VAL A 88 -6.15 -2.46 -1.93
N ARG A 89 -7.29 -1.86 -1.57
CA ARG A 89 -8.29 -2.46 -0.68
C ARG A 89 -9.62 -2.61 -1.39
N GLU A 90 -10.41 -3.59 -0.96
CA GLU A 90 -11.80 -3.73 -1.42
C GLU A 90 -12.54 -2.40 -1.15
N PRO A 91 -13.18 -1.77 -2.14
CA PRO A 91 -13.63 -0.38 -2.03
C PRO A 91 -14.60 -0.08 -0.89
N VAL A 92 -15.56 -0.97 -0.59
CA VAL A 92 -16.49 -0.77 0.52
C VAL A 92 -15.76 -0.90 1.86
N ALA A 93 -14.90 -1.91 1.99
CA ALA A 93 -14.05 -2.06 3.17
C ALA A 93 -13.08 -0.87 3.35
N HIS A 94 -12.62 -0.27 2.26
CA HIS A 94 -11.80 0.93 2.28
C HIS A 94 -12.58 2.16 2.74
N ALA A 95 -13.82 2.34 2.26
CA ALA A 95 -14.70 3.44 2.70
C ALA A 95 -14.95 3.39 4.22
N VAL A 96 -15.32 2.21 4.75
CA VAL A 96 -15.50 2.00 6.20
C VAL A 96 -14.21 2.32 6.98
N SER A 97 -13.07 1.88 6.47
CA SER A 97 -11.78 2.14 7.12
C SER A 97 -11.41 3.62 7.10
N SER A 98 -11.69 4.31 5.98
CA SER A 98 -11.39 5.74 5.81
C SER A 98 -12.28 6.59 6.70
N PHE A 99 -13.56 6.24 6.81
CA PHE A 99 -14.48 6.84 7.77
C PHE A 99 -13.89 6.81 9.17
N TYR A 100 -13.47 5.65 9.66
CA TYR A 100 -12.87 5.58 11.00
C TYR A 100 -11.52 6.28 11.13
N HIS A 101 -10.72 6.32 10.06
CA HIS A 101 -9.44 7.01 10.11
C HIS A 101 -9.61 8.53 10.23
N TYR A 102 -10.31 9.14 9.27
CA TYR A 102 -10.41 10.60 9.16
C TYR A 102 -11.50 11.20 10.05
N VAL A 103 -12.64 10.52 10.20
CA VAL A 103 -13.79 11.07 10.92
C VAL A 103 -13.72 10.78 12.43
N ARG A 104 -13.20 9.61 12.81
CA ARG A 104 -13.22 9.17 14.21
C ARG A 104 -11.90 9.37 14.95
N ILE A 105 -10.78 8.92 14.39
CA ILE A 105 -9.47 8.98 15.06
C ILE A 105 -8.91 10.41 15.01
N GLU A 106 -9.11 11.12 13.90
CA GLU A 106 -8.56 12.46 13.73
C GLU A 106 -9.40 13.61 14.29
N LYS A 107 -10.36 13.37 15.20
CA LYS A 107 -11.03 14.45 15.99
C LYS A 107 -10.05 15.43 16.67
N ARG A 108 -8.76 15.06 16.79
CA ARG A 108 -7.66 15.92 17.29
C ARG A 108 -7.02 16.84 16.24
N ARG A 109 -7.24 16.61 14.94
CA ARG A 109 -6.78 17.43 13.82
C ARG A 109 -8.01 18.02 13.14
N ARG A 110 -8.37 19.25 13.49
CA ARG A 110 -9.55 19.98 12.97
C ARG A 110 -9.59 20.10 11.43
N ALA A 111 -8.51 19.75 10.73
CA ALA A 111 -8.36 19.91 9.28
C ALA A 111 -9.17 18.91 8.44
N TYR A 112 -9.55 17.73 8.94
CA TYR A 112 -10.19 16.69 8.10
C TYR A 112 -11.71 16.56 8.27
N HIS A 113 -12.35 17.44 9.06
CA HIS A 113 -13.73 17.22 9.52
C HIS A 113 -14.79 17.98 8.71
N ARG A 114 -15.73 17.23 8.11
CA ARG A 114 -17.07 17.71 7.71
C ARG A 114 -18.04 17.79 8.91
N GLY A 115 -17.58 18.32 10.04
CA GLY A 115 -18.34 18.32 11.30
C GLY A 115 -18.40 16.95 12.01
N PRO A 116 -19.08 16.86 13.16
CA PRO A 116 -19.17 15.62 13.93
C PRO A 116 -20.07 14.62 13.19
N ALA A 117 -19.50 13.66 12.47
CA ALA A 117 -20.28 12.52 12.01
C ALA A 117 -20.57 11.59 13.20
N GLU A 118 -21.78 11.08 13.24
CA GLU A 118 -22.17 10.02 14.16
C GLU A 118 -21.50 8.71 13.76
N ASP A 119 -21.14 7.88 14.74
CA ASP A 119 -20.62 6.53 14.52
C ASP A 119 -21.76 5.59 14.05
N SER A 120 -22.40 5.92 12.92
CA SER A 120 -23.59 5.27 12.35
C SER A 120 -23.44 5.11 10.83
N GLU A 121 -24.29 4.27 10.21
CA GLU A 121 -24.30 4.14 8.74
C GLU A 121 -24.64 5.45 8.05
N ALA A 122 -25.52 6.27 8.63
CA ALA A 122 -25.83 7.60 8.11
C ALA A 122 -24.60 8.51 8.14
N GLY A 123 -23.81 8.48 9.22
CA GLY A 123 -22.55 9.21 9.31
C GLY A 123 -21.51 8.71 8.28
N LEU A 124 -21.42 7.40 8.08
CA LEU A 124 -20.58 6.80 7.05
C LEU A 124 -20.99 7.26 5.65
N VAL A 125 -22.27 7.18 5.29
CA VAL A 125 -22.80 7.61 3.99
C VAL A 125 -22.58 9.10 3.76
N GLY A 126 -22.89 9.95 4.76
CA GLY A 126 -22.78 11.41 4.62
C GLY A 126 -21.34 11.93 4.53
N SER A 127 -20.35 11.15 4.99
CA SER A 127 -18.93 11.53 4.95
C SER A 127 -18.11 10.70 3.95
N ALA A 128 -18.72 9.75 3.25
CA ALA A 128 -18.04 8.94 2.27
C ALA A 128 -17.55 9.80 1.09
N ILE A 129 -16.32 9.57 0.68
CA ILE A 129 -15.70 10.21 -0.48
C ILE A 129 -15.94 9.30 -1.68
N ALA A 130 -16.26 9.88 -2.84
CA ALA A 130 -16.33 9.13 -4.09
C ALA A 130 -14.91 8.75 -4.55
N HIS A 131 -14.74 7.49 -4.96
CA HIS A 131 -13.48 6.95 -5.49
C HIS A 131 -12.23 7.29 -4.66
N PRO A 132 -12.25 7.05 -3.32
CA PRO A 132 -11.20 7.48 -2.42
C PRO A 132 -9.83 6.94 -2.82
N GLN A 133 -9.71 5.70 -3.30
CA GLN A 133 -8.40 5.18 -3.68
C GLN A 133 -7.82 5.90 -4.91
N CYS A 134 -8.65 6.17 -5.93
CA CYS A 134 -8.24 7.01 -7.06
C CYS A 134 -7.82 8.42 -6.58
N VAL A 135 -8.60 9.04 -5.69
CA VAL A 135 -8.30 10.38 -5.13
C VAL A 135 -6.96 10.38 -4.41
N PHE A 136 -6.75 9.41 -3.52
CA PHE A 136 -5.50 9.29 -2.76
C PHE A 136 -4.29 9.10 -3.67
N LEU A 137 -4.37 8.21 -4.65
CA LEU A 137 -3.27 7.93 -5.57
C LEU A 137 -2.99 9.11 -6.51
N ALA A 138 -4.01 9.88 -6.92
CA ALA A 138 -3.85 10.99 -7.86
C ALA A 138 -3.51 12.34 -7.20
N ARG A 139 -3.91 12.54 -5.94
CA ARG A 139 -3.90 13.85 -5.25
C ARG A 139 -3.37 13.80 -3.82
N GLY A 140 -3.11 12.61 -3.28
CA GLY A 140 -2.50 12.42 -1.96
C GLY A 140 -3.48 12.65 -0.81
N GLU A 141 -2.96 12.62 0.41
CA GLU A 141 -3.75 12.79 1.64
C GLU A 141 -4.33 14.19 1.78
N LYS A 142 -3.71 15.22 1.19
CA LYS A 142 -4.22 16.61 1.19
C LYS A 142 -5.57 16.75 0.52
N ALA A 143 -5.89 15.87 -0.43
CA ALA A 143 -7.24 15.83 -0.98
C ALA A 143 -8.28 15.49 0.10
N TYR A 144 -7.90 14.90 1.22
CA TYR A 144 -8.80 14.57 2.33
C TYR A 144 -9.00 15.74 3.32
N GLU A 145 -8.23 16.83 3.22
CA GLU A 145 -8.26 17.98 4.15
C GLU A 145 -9.29 19.05 3.78
N HIS A 146 -9.80 19.07 2.55
CA HIS A 146 -10.64 20.17 2.08
C HIS A 146 -12.10 19.76 1.86
N ASP A 147 -13.00 20.73 2.03
CA ASP A 147 -14.41 20.59 1.69
C ASP A 147 -14.61 20.34 0.19
N ASP A 148 -15.71 19.70 -0.19
CA ASP A 148 -16.07 19.37 -1.59
C ASP A 148 -16.49 20.59 -2.42
N GLY A 149 -16.03 21.78 -2.06
CA GLY A 149 -16.34 23.01 -2.77
C GLY A 149 -15.79 23.03 -4.20
N PRO A 150 -16.32 23.92 -5.06
CA PRO A 150 -15.71 24.23 -6.35
C PRO A 150 -14.23 24.60 -6.17
N GLY A 151 -13.34 23.89 -6.87
CA GLY A 151 -11.89 24.05 -6.71
C GLY A 151 -11.23 23.11 -5.68
N SER A 152 -12.01 22.23 -5.02
CA SER A 152 -11.43 21.19 -4.18
C SER A 152 -10.57 20.23 -5.01
N PRO A 153 -9.43 19.74 -4.46
CA PRO A 153 -8.62 18.73 -5.14
C PRO A 153 -9.38 17.44 -5.48
N ARG A 154 -10.48 17.16 -4.77
CA ARG A 154 -11.36 16.02 -5.00
C ARG A 154 -12.29 16.21 -6.19
N GLY A 155 -12.93 17.38 -6.29
CA GLY A 155 -14.05 17.63 -7.21
C GLY A 155 -13.67 17.56 -8.69
N ASN A 156 -12.38 17.70 -9.01
CA ASN A 156 -11.88 17.69 -10.38
C ASN A 156 -11.39 16.30 -10.85
N LEU A 157 -11.51 15.24 -10.05
CA LEU A 157 -11.07 13.91 -10.47
C LEU A 157 -12.08 13.29 -11.44
N THR A 158 -11.66 13.07 -12.68
CA THR A 158 -12.50 12.39 -13.70
C THR A 158 -12.28 10.88 -13.71
N ARG A 159 -13.15 10.16 -14.43
CA ARG A 159 -12.96 8.73 -14.66
C ARG A 159 -11.68 8.48 -15.47
N GLU A 160 -11.42 9.35 -16.43
CA GLU A 160 -10.27 9.32 -17.33
C GLU A 160 -8.97 9.50 -16.54
N ASP A 161 -8.95 10.41 -15.55
CA ASP A 161 -7.84 10.54 -14.61
C ASP A 161 -7.56 9.22 -13.88
N CYS A 162 -8.59 8.56 -13.33
CA CYS A 162 -8.36 7.29 -12.62
C CYS A 162 -7.97 6.14 -13.57
N ALA A 163 -8.49 6.13 -14.80
CA ALA A 163 -8.12 5.13 -15.81
C ALA A 163 -6.65 5.31 -16.24
N ALA A 164 -6.21 6.54 -16.50
CA ALA A 164 -4.81 6.84 -16.80
C ALA A 164 -3.89 6.41 -15.64
N LEU A 165 -4.28 6.74 -14.40
CA LEU A 165 -3.57 6.33 -13.20
C LEU A 165 -3.43 4.80 -13.11
N ALA A 166 -4.50 4.07 -13.35
CA ALA A 166 -4.50 2.61 -13.35
C ALA A 166 -3.53 2.05 -14.42
N THR A 167 -3.54 2.61 -15.63
CA THR A 167 -2.58 2.23 -16.69
C THR A 167 -1.14 2.52 -16.29
N GLU A 168 -0.86 3.68 -15.71
CA GLU A 168 0.47 4.03 -15.21
C GLU A 168 0.94 3.05 -14.13
N MET A 169 0.06 2.70 -13.18
CA MET A 169 0.36 1.74 -12.13
C MET A 169 0.78 0.37 -12.68
N LEU A 170 0.19 -0.09 -13.80
CA LEU A 170 0.58 -1.35 -14.44
C LEU A 170 2.00 -1.32 -15.03
N VAL A 171 2.50 -0.14 -15.41
CA VAL A 171 3.86 0.04 -15.93
C VAL A 171 4.86 0.12 -14.79
N ASP A 172 4.46 0.78 -13.71
CA ASP A 172 5.36 1.30 -12.71
C ASP A 172 5.55 0.36 -11.50
N PHE A 173 4.55 -0.46 -11.18
CA PHE A 173 4.60 -1.44 -10.09
C PHE A 173 4.89 -2.87 -10.59
N ASP A 174 5.79 -3.57 -9.90
CA ASP A 174 6.06 -4.99 -10.13
C ASP A 174 5.01 -5.89 -9.42
N TRP A 175 4.32 -5.35 -8.42
CA TRP A 175 3.24 -6.01 -7.71
C TRP A 175 2.20 -5.03 -7.16
N ILE A 176 0.93 -5.27 -7.49
CA ILE A 176 -0.21 -4.57 -6.86
C ILE A 176 -1.02 -5.61 -6.10
N GLY A 177 -0.78 -5.69 -4.78
CA GLY A 177 -1.47 -6.63 -3.91
C GLY A 177 -2.84 -6.13 -3.46
N THR A 178 -3.59 -6.99 -2.77
CA THR A 178 -4.80 -6.58 -2.06
C THR A 178 -4.65 -6.74 -0.56
N THR A 179 -5.34 -5.91 0.23
CA THR A 179 -5.33 -6.08 1.69
C THR A 179 -5.95 -7.42 2.13
N ALA A 180 -6.80 -8.03 1.31
CA ALA A 180 -7.47 -9.30 1.60
C ALA A 180 -6.55 -10.51 1.48
N THR A 181 -5.48 -10.40 0.70
CA THR A 181 -4.53 -11.49 0.40
C THR A 181 -3.09 -11.12 0.76
N ILE A 182 -2.91 -10.13 1.65
CA ILE A 182 -1.60 -9.55 1.94
C ILE A 182 -0.65 -10.58 2.58
N ASP A 183 -1.18 -11.39 3.51
CA ASP A 183 -0.40 -12.38 4.26
C ASP A 183 -0.14 -13.65 3.41
N GLU A 184 -1.04 -13.96 2.48
CA GLU A 184 -1.01 -15.14 1.61
C GLU A 184 -0.21 -14.94 0.31
N GLU A 185 -0.18 -13.72 -0.22
CA GLU A 185 0.41 -13.42 -1.54
C GLU A 185 1.55 -12.40 -1.44
N THR A 186 1.28 -11.21 -0.90
CA THR A 186 2.26 -10.10 -0.92
C THR A 186 3.46 -10.37 -0.02
N VAL A 187 3.20 -10.87 1.19
CA VAL A 187 4.23 -11.17 2.17
C VAL A 187 5.17 -12.30 1.70
N PRO A 188 4.68 -13.43 1.13
CA PRO A 188 5.55 -14.44 0.53
C PRO A 188 6.43 -13.94 -0.61
N ILE A 189 5.92 -13.03 -1.47
CA ILE A 189 6.74 -12.39 -2.52
C ILE A 189 7.90 -11.62 -1.87
N LEU A 190 7.61 -10.81 -0.85
CA LEU A 190 8.63 -10.07 -0.12
C LEU A 190 9.67 -10.98 0.53
N ASP A 191 9.25 -12.07 1.17
CA ASP A 191 10.18 -13.01 1.78
C ASP A 191 11.11 -13.67 0.75
N TYR A 192 10.57 -13.98 -0.42
CA TYR A 192 11.33 -14.51 -1.54
C TYR A 192 12.39 -13.52 -2.04
N LEU A 193 11.98 -12.27 -2.31
CA LEU A 193 12.85 -11.21 -2.83
C LEU A 193 13.97 -10.87 -1.85
N LEU A 194 13.65 -10.84 -0.56
CA LEU A 194 14.59 -10.54 0.51
C LEU A 194 15.42 -11.76 0.93
N GLY A 195 15.35 -12.89 0.22
CA GLY A 195 16.23 -14.03 0.47
C GLY A 195 15.97 -14.79 1.79
N ASP A 196 14.77 -14.72 2.36
CA ASP A 196 14.43 -15.35 3.65
C ASP A 196 14.47 -16.89 3.61
N GLY A 197 14.76 -17.49 2.45
CA GLY A 197 15.12 -18.91 2.35
C GLY A 197 16.35 -19.34 3.16
N ARG A 198 17.12 -18.40 3.72
CA ARG A 198 18.18 -18.70 4.70
C ARG A 198 17.64 -18.90 6.12
N ARG A 199 16.45 -18.41 6.47
CA ARG A 199 15.84 -18.62 7.79
C ARG A 199 15.20 -20.01 7.86
N LYS A 200 16.03 -21.04 7.96
CA LYS A 200 15.60 -22.41 8.29
C LYS A 200 14.77 -22.37 9.58
N GLY A 201 13.52 -22.83 9.51
CA GLY A 201 12.82 -23.36 10.68
C GLY A 201 12.00 -22.38 11.53
N ARG A 202 11.90 -21.09 11.20
CA ARG A 202 10.87 -20.25 11.84
C ARG A 202 9.54 -20.63 11.21
N LYS A 203 8.88 -21.69 11.72
CA LYS A 203 7.48 -21.97 11.42
C LYS A 203 6.76 -20.66 11.62
N ARG A 204 6.29 -20.03 10.53
CA ARG A 204 5.29 -18.98 10.66
C ARG A 204 4.21 -19.64 11.48
N LYS A 205 4.04 -19.20 12.73
CA LYS A 205 2.80 -19.50 13.43
C LYS A 205 1.76 -19.00 12.43
N PRO A 206 0.89 -19.87 11.87
CA PRO A 206 -0.21 -19.39 11.03
C PRO A 206 -0.78 -18.23 11.84
N PRO A 207 -1.01 -17.05 11.22
CA PRO A 207 -1.52 -15.91 11.96
C PRO A 207 -2.63 -16.50 12.81
N ALA A 208 -2.43 -16.58 14.13
CA ALA A 208 -3.48 -17.06 15.02
C ALA A 208 -4.70 -16.28 14.56
N ALA A 209 -5.85 -16.92 14.38
CA ALA A 209 -7.11 -16.35 13.86
C ALA A 209 -7.56 -15.14 14.71
N ALA A 210 -6.71 -14.16 14.64
CA ALA A 210 -6.55 -12.89 15.28
C ALA A 210 -6.31 -12.01 14.05
N VAL A 211 -7.32 -12.02 13.17
CA VAL A 211 -8.12 -10.80 13.06
C VAL A 211 -8.12 -10.23 14.48
N ARG A 212 -7.16 -9.36 14.76
CA ARG A 212 -7.22 -8.53 15.95
C ARG A 212 -8.49 -7.72 15.71
N GLU A 213 -9.62 -8.28 16.11
CA GLU A 213 -10.61 -7.54 16.87
C GLU A 213 -9.74 -6.75 17.84
N ASN A 214 -9.51 -5.48 17.52
CA ASN A 214 -9.14 -4.52 18.54
C ASN A 214 -10.37 -4.47 19.46
N THR A 215 -10.44 -5.48 20.32
CA THR A 215 -11.37 -5.64 21.41
C THR A 215 -11.09 -4.47 22.33
N ARG A 216 -11.91 -3.41 22.19
CA ARG A 216 -12.32 -2.43 23.22
C ARG A 216 -12.87 -1.14 22.63
N VAL A 217 -13.59 -1.24 21.53
CA VAL A 217 -14.44 -0.15 21.07
C VAL A 217 -15.77 -0.75 20.64
N GLY A 218 -16.88 -0.21 21.13
CA GLY A 218 -18.24 -0.67 20.78
C GLY A 218 -18.43 -0.86 19.28
N SER A 219 -19.41 -1.69 18.91
CA SER A 219 -19.69 -2.22 17.56
C SER A 219 -19.26 -1.27 16.43
N LEU A 220 -18.02 -1.42 15.97
CA LEU A 220 -17.57 -0.70 14.79
C LEU A 220 -18.27 -1.33 13.59
N LEU A 221 -18.78 -0.47 12.71
CA LEU A 221 -19.26 -0.85 11.40
C LEU A 221 -18.14 -1.65 10.70
N SER A 222 -18.54 -2.76 10.11
CA SER A 222 -17.72 -3.53 9.20
C SER A 222 -18.44 -3.62 7.88
N ALA A 223 -17.71 -3.81 6.77
CA ALA A 223 -18.34 -3.99 5.46
C ALA A 223 -19.36 -5.16 5.43
N ASN A 224 -19.22 -6.13 6.33
CA ASN A 224 -20.13 -7.28 6.42
C ASN A 224 -21.39 -6.98 7.23
N THR A 225 -21.38 -5.97 8.10
CA THR A 225 -22.51 -5.62 8.96
C THR A 225 -23.34 -4.46 8.40
N LEU A 226 -22.94 -3.86 7.28
CA LEU A 226 -23.68 -2.77 6.64
C LEU A 226 -25.02 -3.28 6.09
N THR A 227 -26.07 -2.46 6.21
CA THR A 227 -27.30 -2.66 5.47
C THR A 227 -27.05 -2.70 3.95
N GLU A 228 -27.93 -3.38 3.22
CA GLU A 228 -27.79 -3.50 1.77
C GLU A 228 -27.87 -2.13 1.07
N ALA A 229 -28.72 -1.22 1.56
CA ALA A 229 -28.83 0.14 1.04
C ALA A 229 -27.50 0.90 1.16
N THR A 230 -26.85 0.85 2.33
CA THR A 230 -25.55 1.48 2.54
C THR A 230 -24.46 0.81 1.71
N ARG A 231 -24.45 -0.52 1.63
CA ARG A 231 -23.50 -1.28 0.78
C ARG A 231 -23.62 -0.85 -0.68
N GLN A 232 -24.84 -0.82 -1.23
CA GLN A 232 -25.11 -0.43 -2.61
C GLN A 232 -24.71 1.03 -2.86
N HIS A 233 -25.03 1.93 -1.93
CA HIS A 233 -24.60 3.33 -2.03
C HIS A 233 -23.07 3.43 -2.14
N LEU A 234 -22.34 2.79 -1.21
CA LEU A 234 -20.87 2.80 -1.23
C LEU A 234 -20.31 2.18 -2.52
N GLN A 235 -20.85 1.05 -2.97
CA GLN A 235 -20.46 0.44 -4.24
C GLN A 235 -20.63 1.39 -5.42
N ASN A 236 -21.74 2.14 -5.47
CA ASN A 236 -22.02 3.09 -6.54
C ASN A 236 -21.00 4.24 -6.57
N ILE A 237 -20.69 4.83 -5.41
CA ILE A 237 -19.73 5.95 -5.32
C ILE A 237 -18.27 5.51 -5.39
N THR A 238 -17.97 4.21 -5.24
CA THR A 238 -16.61 3.65 -5.36
C THR A 238 -16.42 2.76 -6.59
N LYS A 239 -17.31 2.83 -7.58
CA LYS A 239 -17.25 1.96 -8.78
C LYS A 239 -15.95 2.04 -9.59
N TRP A 240 -15.25 3.19 -9.61
CA TRP A 240 -13.95 3.33 -10.30
C TRP A 240 -12.84 2.61 -9.53
N ASP A 241 -12.75 2.83 -8.21
CA ASP A 241 -11.84 2.06 -7.35
C ASP A 241 -12.03 0.56 -7.52
N ARG A 242 -13.29 0.11 -7.66
CA ARG A 242 -13.60 -1.31 -7.89
C ARG A 242 -13.05 -1.79 -9.23
N SER A 243 -13.52 -1.19 -10.32
CA SER A 243 -13.29 -1.69 -11.68
C SER A 243 -11.91 -1.37 -12.24
N LEU A 244 -11.36 -0.19 -11.94
CA LEU A 244 -10.09 0.29 -12.49
C LEU A 244 -8.89 -0.05 -11.61
N LEU A 245 -9.05 -0.14 -10.28
CA LEU A 245 -7.93 -0.41 -9.37
C LEU A 245 -7.97 -1.83 -8.78
N TYR A 246 -9.05 -2.16 -8.06
CA TYR A 246 -9.12 -3.41 -7.30
C TYR A 246 -9.22 -4.66 -8.20
N ASP A 247 -10.17 -4.67 -9.13
CA ASP A 247 -10.35 -5.81 -10.04
C ASP A 247 -9.19 -5.90 -11.05
N MET A 248 -8.62 -4.76 -11.46
CA MET A 248 -7.39 -4.72 -12.24
C MET A 248 -6.23 -5.39 -11.49
N ALA A 249 -5.98 -5.01 -10.22
CA ALA A 249 -4.92 -5.62 -9.42
C ALA A 249 -5.06 -7.14 -9.36
N ARG A 250 -6.27 -7.63 -9.06
CA ARG A 250 -6.56 -9.08 -8.99
C ARG A 250 -6.38 -9.81 -10.32
N LYS A 251 -6.72 -9.16 -11.44
CA LYS A 251 -6.63 -9.77 -12.78
C LYS A 251 -5.20 -9.76 -13.32
N GLN A 252 -4.49 -8.65 -13.14
CA GLN A 252 -3.17 -8.44 -13.75
C GLN A 252 -2.05 -9.02 -12.90
N PHE A 253 -2.17 -9.01 -11.57
CA PHE A 253 -1.15 -9.52 -10.65
C PHE A 253 -1.62 -10.80 -9.97
N SER A 254 -1.30 -11.95 -10.57
CA SER A 254 -1.73 -13.24 -10.05
C SER A 254 -0.58 -13.93 -9.33
N PHE A 255 -0.68 -14.07 -8.01
CA PHE A 255 0.35 -14.77 -7.22
C PHE A 255 0.55 -16.21 -7.72
N ALA A 256 -0.55 -16.93 -7.95
CA ALA A 256 -0.52 -18.32 -8.39
C ALA A 256 0.16 -18.50 -9.77
N ARG A 257 -0.04 -17.55 -10.68
CA ARG A 257 0.54 -17.58 -12.03
C ARG A 257 1.99 -17.08 -12.05
N ASP A 258 2.24 -15.94 -11.41
CA ASP A 258 3.44 -15.15 -11.68
C ASP A 258 4.58 -15.42 -10.67
N TRP A 259 4.23 -15.70 -9.41
CA TRP A 259 5.19 -15.74 -8.30
C TRP A 259 5.30 -17.11 -7.63
N LYS A 260 4.20 -17.81 -7.40
CA LYS A 260 4.19 -19.12 -6.73
C LYS A 260 5.16 -20.11 -7.38
N PRO A 261 5.21 -20.29 -8.73
CA PRO A 261 6.16 -21.21 -9.35
C PRO A 261 7.62 -20.80 -9.11
N ARG A 262 7.92 -19.48 -9.09
CA ARG A 262 9.27 -18.95 -8.85
C ARG A 262 9.74 -19.23 -7.42
N ILE A 263 8.83 -19.05 -6.45
CA ILE A 263 9.09 -19.30 -5.04
C ILE A 263 9.32 -20.80 -4.80
N GLU A 264 8.46 -21.65 -5.36
CA GLU A 264 8.56 -23.11 -5.24
C GLU A 264 9.83 -23.64 -5.90
N ALA A 265 10.15 -23.21 -7.12
CA ALA A 265 11.39 -23.60 -7.81
C ALA A 265 12.65 -23.22 -7.01
N ALA A 266 12.68 -22.02 -6.41
CA ALA A 266 13.79 -21.61 -5.57
C ALA A 266 13.88 -22.39 -4.25
N ALA A 267 12.74 -22.81 -3.68
CA ALA A 267 12.71 -23.68 -2.52
C ALA A 267 13.27 -25.06 -2.84
N GLU A 268 12.89 -25.66 -3.98
CA GLU A 268 13.41 -26.95 -4.43
C GLU A 268 14.92 -26.90 -4.73
N ALA A 269 15.38 -25.88 -5.46
CA ALA A 269 16.81 -25.70 -5.74
C ALA A 269 17.67 -25.60 -4.46
N ARG A 270 17.12 -25.03 -3.38
CA ARG A 270 17.79 -24.97 -2.07
C ARG A 270 17.85 -26.32 -1.37
N LYS A 271 16.83 -27.18 -1.52
CA LYS A 271 16.85 -28.55 -0.97
C LYS A 271 17.94 -29.38 -1.65
N THR A 272 18.05 -29.32 -2.98
CA THR A 272 19.09 -30.05 -3.73
C THR A 272 20.51 -29.67 -3.29
N LYS A 273 20.75 -28.38 -3.00
CA LYS A 273 22.06 -27.90 -2.50
C LYS A 273 22.39 -28.34 -1.08
N GLN A 274 21.42 -28.78 -0.26
CA GLN A 274 21.68 -29.26 1.10
C GLN A 274 22.06 -30.75 1.16
N HIS A 275 21.82 -31.48 0.07
CA HIS A 275 22.15 -32.91 -0.03
C HIS A 275 23.41 -33.19 -0.86
N ARG A 276 24.09 -32.14 -1.34
CA ARG A 276 25.41 -32.20 -1.94
C ARG A 276 26.41 -31.62 -0.96
#